data_AF-A0A8S3CU36-F1
#
_entry.id   AF-A0A8S3CU36-F1
#
_cell.length_a   1.000
_cell.length_b   1.000
_cell.length_c   1.000
_cell.angle_alpha   90.00
_cell.angle_beta   90.00
_cell.angle_gamma   90.00
#
_symmetry.space_group_name_H-M   'P 1'
#
loop_
_entity.id
_entity.type
_entity.pdbx_description
1 polymer ?
#
loop_
_entity_poly.entity_id
_entity_poly.type
_entity_poly.pdbx_seq_one_letter_code
_entity_poly.pdbx_strand_id
1 'polypeptide(L)' 'ESIWTLLNLIRVYTKKRGEKPDFEDGLIVRNGTTVEHVCRMVHRTLVDQFKYALAWVQ' A
#
# COMPACT_ATOMS: atom_id res chain seq x y z
N GLU A 1 -22.46 0.34 -1.13
CA GLU A 1 -21.45 0.19 -0.06
C GLU A 1 -21.08 -1.26 0.24
N SER A 2 -22.01 -2.22 0.16
CA SER A 2 -21.75 -3.63 0.52
C SER A 2 -20.62 -4.31 -0.29
N ILE A 3 -20.43 -3.94 -1.56
CA ILE A 3 -19.40 -4.54 -2.43
C ILE A 3 -17.99 -4.32 -1.88
N TRP A 4 -17.69 -3.16 -1.30
CA TRP A 4 -16.35 -2.87 -0.76
C TRP A 4 -16.05 -3.75 0.46
N THR A 5 -17.03 -3.90 1.35
CA THR A 5 -16.95 -4.77 2.52
C THR A 5 -16.85 -6.24 2.12
N LEU A 6 -17.60 -6.67 1.11
CA LEU A 6 -17.58 -8.05 0.60
C LEU A 6 -16.24 -8.39 -0.09
N LEU A 7 -15.63 -7.45 -0.79
CA LEU A 7 -14.33 -7.61 -1.43
C LEU A 7 -13.16 -7.46 -0.44
N ASN A 8 -13.43 -6.98 0.77
CA ASN A 8 -12.46 -6.79 1.85
C ASN A 8 -11.21 -6.02 1.37
N LEU A 9 -11.44 -4.90 0.70
CA LEU A 9 -10.39 -4.07 0.10
C LEU A 9 -9.89 -3.02 1.10
N ILE A 10 -8.59 -2.81 1.11
CA ILE A 10 -7.90 -1.75 1.87
C ILE A 10 -7.19 -0.82 0.89
N ARG A 11 -7.11 0.45 1.27
CA ARG A 11 -6.43 1.48 0.48
C ARG A 11 -5.12 1.85 1.17
N VAL A 12 -4.01 1.66 0.46
CA VAL A 12 -2.66 1.94 0.95
C VAL A 12 -2.11 3.14 0.21
N TYR A 13 -1.73 4.16 0.96
CA TYR A 13 -1.14 5.37 0.40
C TYR A 13 0.37 5.30 0.49
N THR A 14 1.05 5.60 -0.62
CA THR A 14 2.50 5.65 -0.63
C THR A 14 2.97 7.05 -0.23
N LYS A 15 4.09 7.10 0.49
CA LYS A 15 4.70 8.35 0.92
C LYS A 15 6.17 8.34 0.58
N LYS A 16 6.61 9.28 -0.25
CA LYS A 16 8.03 9.51 -0.50
C LYS A 16 8.68 10.20 0.70
N ARG A 17 9.94 9.85 0.97
CA ARG A 17 10.69 10.44 2.08
C ARG A 17 10.85 11.94 1.85
N GLY A 18 10.42 12.75 2.81
CA GLY A 18 10.51 14.22 2.74
C GLY A 18 9.35 14.89 2.02
N GLU A 19 8.44 14.12 1.40
CA GLU A 19 7.24 14.64 0.76
C GLU A 19 5.98 14.34 1.60
N LYS A 20 4.91 15.08 1.31
CA LYS A 20 3.60 14.78 1.87
C LYS A 20 3.09 13.45 1.29
N PRO A 21 2.28 12.68 2.03
CA PRO A 21 1.63 11.49 1.48
C PRO A 21 0.78 11.90 0.29
N ASP A 22 0.85 11.09 -0.77
CA ASP A 22 -0.06 11.23 -1.91
C ASP A 22 -1.37 10.52 -1.56
N PHE A 23 -2.47 11.27 -1.56
CA PHE A 23 -3.81 10.75 -1.27
C PHE A 23 -4.67 10.60 -2.53
N GLU A 24 -4.18 11.02 -3.70
CA GLU A 24 -4.89 10.88 -4.96
C GLU A 24 -4.68 9.46 -5.52
N ASP A 25 -3.42 9.01 -5.58
CA ASP A 25 -3.04 7.70 -6.13
C ASP A 25 -2.80 6.64 -5.03
N GLY A 26 -3.89 6.24 -4.36
CA GLY A 26 -3.88 5.15 -3.39
C GLY A 26 -3.93 3.76 -4.04
N LEU A 27 -3.09 2.84 -3.59
CA LEU A 27 -3.11 1.44 -4.01
C LEU A 27 -4.28 0.70 -3.35
N ILE A 28 -5.09 0.03 -4.16
CA ILE A 28 -6.19 -0.81 -3.66
C ILE A 28 -5.68 -2.25 -3.59
N VAL A 29 -5.63 -2.80 -2.39
CA VAL A 29 -5.19 -4.18 -2.15
C VAL A 29 -6.21 -4.92 -1.28
N ARG A 30 -6.17 -6.25 -1.27
CA ARG A 30 -7.04 -7.04 -0.39
C ARG A 30 -6.49 -7.05 1.03
N ASN A 31 -7.37 -7.03 2.02
CA ASN A 31 -7.01 -7.25 3.41
C ASN A 31 -6.39 -8.64 3.58
N GLY A 32 -5.33 -8.74 4.40
CA GLY A 32 -4.49 -9.94 4.53
C GLY A 32 -3.31 -10.00 3.56
N THR A 33 -3.14 -8.99 2.70
CA THR A 33 -1.97 -8.84 1.84
C THR A 33 -0.73 -8.45 2.64
N THR A 34 0.44 -8.97 2.27
CA THR A 34 1.71 -8.63 2.91
C THR A 34 2.31 -7.34 2.35
N VAL A 35 3.16 -6.67 3.13
CA VAL A 35 3.90 -5.48 2.67
C VAL A 35 4.75 -5.78 1.43
N GLU A 36 5.29 -7.00 1.33
CA GLU A 36 6.03 -7.47 0.15
C GLU A 36 5.21 -7.37 -1.15
N HIS A 37 3.94 -7.79 -1.10
CA HIS A 37 3.06 -7.74 -2.25
C HIS A 37 2.73 -6.30 -2.66
N VAL A 38 2.54 -5.41 -1.68
CA VAL A 38 2.37 -3.97 -1.93
C VAL A 38 3.62 -3.39 -2.62
N CYS A 39 4.82 -3.72 -2.14
CA CYS A 39 6.07 -3.28 -2.78
C CYS A 39 6.19 -3.79 -4.22
N ARG A 40 5.81 -5.05 -4.48
CA ARG A 40 5.83 -5.65 -5.83
C ARG A 40 4.85 -4.97 -6.79
N MET A 41 3.70 -4.48 -6.30
CA MET A 41 2.74 -3.71 -7.10
C MET A 41 3.27 -2.33 -7.49
N VAL A 42 4.07 -1.69 -6.63
CA VAL A 42 4.75 -0.42 -6.96
C VAL A 42 5.83 -0.67 -8.00
N HIS A 43 6.74 -1.62 -7.75
CA HIS A 43 7.77 -2.00 -8.69
C HIS A 43 8.37 -3.37 -8.36
N ARG A 44 8.57 -4.22 -9.39
CA ARG A 44 9.03 -5.60 -9.23
C ARG A 44 10.35 -5.78 -8.47
N THR A 45 11.28 -4.82 -8.58
CA THR A 45 12.59 -4.86 -7.92
C THR A 45 12.62 -4.12 -6.59
N LEU A 46 11.54 -3.43 -6.22
CA LEU A 46 11.50 -2.66 -4.96
C LEU A 46 11.61 -3.60 -3.75
N VAL A 47 11.03 -4.79 -3.87
CA VAL A 47 11.09 -5.83 -2.85
C VAL A 47 12.53 -6.25 -2.53
N ASP A 48 13.41 -6.33 -3.53
CA ASP A 48 14.80 -6.77 -3.36
C ASP A 48 15.64 -5.72 -2.60
N GLN A 49 15.26 -4.44 -2.70
CA GLN A 49 15.93 -3.32 -2.03
C GLN A 49 15.24 -2.87 -0.75
N PHE A 50 14.15 -3.55 -0.37
CA PHE A 50 13.30 -3.15 0.74
C PHE A 50 13.97 -3.46 2.09
N LYS A 51 14.23 -2.43 2.89
CA LYS A 51 14.80 -2.57 4.24
C LYS A 51 13.74 -2.64 5.33
N TYR A 52 12.81 -1.68 5.31
CA TYR A 52 11.72 -1.57 6.28
C TYR A 52 10.62 -0.66 5.70
N ALA A 53 9.39 -0.79 6.20
CA ALA A 53 8.33 0.16 5.96
C ALA A 53 7.96 0.89 7.26
N LEU A 54 7.55 2.14 7.10
CA LEU A 54 6.87 2.89 8.16
C LEU A 54 5.38 2.86 7.82
N ALA A 55 4.61 2.18 8.67
CA ALA A 55 3.17 2.17 8.58
C ALA A 55 2.59 3.22 9.53
N TRP A 56 1.74 4.09 8.99
CA TRP A 56 0.97 5.04 9.78
C TRP A 56 -0.50 4.64 9.70
N VAL A 57 -1.14 4.57 10.86
CA VAL A 57 -2.57 4.33 10.95
C VAL A 57 -3.25 5.69 11.02
N GLN A 58 -4.26 5.88 10.18
CA GLN A 58 -5.17 7.03 10.23
C GLN A 58 -6.44 6.61 10.96
#